data_AF-A0A6N7ZQN2-F1
#
_entry.id   AF-A0A6N7ZQN2-F1
#
_cell.length_a   1.000
_cell.length_b   1.000
_cell.length_c   1.000
_cell.angle_alpha   90.00
_cell.angle_beta   90.00
_cell.angle_gamma   90.00
#
_symmetry.space_group_name_H-M   'P 1'
#
loop_
_entity.id
_entity.type
_entity.pdbx_description
1 polymer ?
#
loop_
_entity_poly.entity_id
_entity_poly.type
_entity_poly.pdbx_seq_one_letter_code
_entity_poly.pdbx_strand_id
1 'polypeptide(L)'
;MAPVDGTYLFGATLLYKVNSSTTARMRGRLVLNGATEIRGSFGESSATHVSLATAIWLQTMVPLTAGDTVELQGYFRVADGYFAADHTSLWGYKVG
;
A
#
# COMPACT_ATOMS: atom_id res chain seq x y z
N MET A 1 1.70 -14.68 0.44
CA MET A 1 1.10 -15.80 1.19
C MET A 1 1.98 -16.12 2.39
N ALA A 2 1.40 -16.22 3.57
CA ALA A 2 2.12 -16.61 4.78
C ALA A 2 2.47 -18.11 4.71
N PRO A 3 3.75 -18.50 4.86
CA PRO A 3 4.13 -19.90 4.83
C PRO A 3 3.78 -20.66 6.11
N VAL A 4 3.68 -19.96 7.25
CA VAL A 4 3.40 -20.52 8.58
C VAL A 4 2.58 -19.53 9.39
N ASP A 5 1.96 -20.00 10.47
CA ASP A 5 1.31 -19.15 11.44
C ASP A 5 2.31 -18.23 12.14
N GLY A 6 1.91 -16.99 12.37
CA GLY A 6 2.66 -16.05 13.20
C GLY A 6 2.33 -14.59 12.97
N THR A 7 3.12 -13.72 13.59
CA THR A 7 2.97 -12.27 13.41
C THR A 7 3.94 -11.77 12.37
N TYR A 8 3.43 -11.01 11.41
CA TYR A 8 4.21 -10.46 10.30
C TYR A 8 4.22 -8.94 10.36
N LEU A 9 5.38 -8.34 10.09
CA LEU A 9 5.50 -6.92 9.78
C LEU A 9 5.48 -6.75 8.27
N PHE A 10 4.66 -5.84 7.78
CA PHE A 10 4.64 -5.44 6.37
C PHE A 10 4.91 -3.95 6.23
N GLY A 11 5.57 -3.59 5.14
CA GLY A 11 5.67 -2.22 4.69
C GLY A 11 5.48 -2.11 3.18
N ALA A 12 5.04 -0.93 2.75
CA ALA A 12 4.83 -0.63 1.34
C ALA A 12 5.08 0.85 1.04
N THR A 13 5.45 1.11 -0.22
CA THR A 13 5.60 2.46 -0.77
C THR A 13 4.77 2.57 -2.03
N LEU A 14 4.04 3.66 -2.17
CA LEU A 14 3.34 4.04 -3.39
C LEU A 14 3.84 5.42 -3.82
N LEU A 15 4.61 5.48 -4.91
CA LEU A 15 5.10 6.75 -5.47
C LEU A 15 4.16 7.25 -6.56
N TYR A 16 3.69 8.49 -6.41
CA TYR A 16 2.85 9.14 -7.39
C TYR A 16 3.59 9.43 -8.70
N LYS A 17 2.97 9.08 -9.83
CA LYS A 17 3.36 9.52 -11.17
C LYS A 17 2.14 10.13 -11.85
N VAL A 18 2.29 11.34 -12.37
CA VAL A 18 1.19 12.03 -13.05
C VAL A 18 0.74 11.25 -14.28
N ASN A 19 -0.58 11.16 -14.48
CA ASN A 19 -1.16 10.79 -15.76
C ASN A 19 -1.45 12.08 -16.55
N SER A 20 -2.50 12.81 -16.15
CA SER A 20 -2.95 14.04 -16.81
C SER A 20 -3.22 15.22 -15.87
N SER A 21 -3.42 14.98 -14.57
CA SER A 21 -3.76 16.01 -13.58
C SER A 21 -2.94 15.88 -12.30
N THR A 22 -2.52 16.99 -11.70
CA THR A 22 -1.87 17.03 -10.38
C THR A 22 -2.87 17.16 -9.22
N THR A 23 -4.18 17.12 -9.51
CA THR A 23 -5.25 17.18 -8.50
C THR A 23 -5.70 15.81 -7.99
N ALA A 24 -5.13 14.72 -8.52
CA ALA A 24 -5.39 13.36 -8.05
C ALA A 24 -5.11 13.26 -6.55
N ARG A 25 -5.94 12.53 -5.81
CA ARG A 25 -5.73 12.28 -4.36
C ARG A 25 -5.46 10.80 -4.17
N MET A 26 -4.32 10.47 -3.58
CA MET A 26 -3.79 9.10 -3.58
C MET A 26 -4.09 8.43 -2.25
N ARG A 27 -4.43 7.15 -2.31
CA ARG A 27 -4.66 6.28 -1.16
C ARG A 27 -3.96 4.95 -1.36
N GLY A 28 -3.59 4.35 -0.25
CA GLY A 28 -3.04 3.01 -0.19
C GLY A 28 -3.53 2.26 1.04
N ARG A 29 -3.63 0.95 0.93
CA ARG A 29 -3.87 0.05 2.06
C ARG A 29 -3.27 -1.32 1.79
N LEU A 30 -3.07 -2.07 2.86
CA LEU A 30 -2.83 -3.51 2.79
C LEU A 30 -4.13 -4.24 3.08
N VAL A 31 -4.42 -5.27 2.29
CA VAL A 31 -5.59 -6.13 2.48
C VAL A 31 -5.17 -7.55 2.78
N LEU A 32 -5.96 -8.22 3.60
CA LEU A 32 -5.92 -9.64 3.90
C LEU A 32 -6.88 -10.35 2.96
N ASN A 33 -6.37 -11.38 2.28
CA ASN A 33 -7.16 -12.27 1.42
C ASN A 33 -8.01 -11.49 0.39
N GLY A 34 -7.41 -10.47 -0.23
CA GLY A 34 -7.98 -9.71 -1.34
C GLY A 34 -9.01 -8.61 -1.00
N ALA A 35 -9.62 -8.63 0.19
CA ALA A 35 -10.75 -7.73 0.50
C ALA A 35 -10.68 -7.03 1.87
N THR A 36 -10.19 -7.71 2.90
CA THR A 36 -10.28 -7.18 4.27
C THR A 36 -9.12 -6.25 4.56
N GLU A 37 -9.38 -4.97 4.78
CA GLU A 37 -8.32 -4.03 5.13
C GLU A 37 -7.63 -4.43 6.45
N ILE A 38 -6.30 -4.47 6.41
CA ILE A 38 -5.47 -4.70 7.60
C ILE A 38 -5.42 -3.38 8.38
N ARG A 39 -5.80 -3.43 9.66
CA ARG A 39 -5.82 -2.26 10.53
C ARG A 39 -4.46 -1.56 10.58
N GLY A 40 -4.47 -0.23 10.58
CA GLY A 40 -3.26 0.59 10.60
C GLY A 40 -2.51 0.68 9.26
N SER A 41 -2.96 -0.03 8.21
CA SER A 41 -2.31 0.01 6.90
C SER A 41 -2.81 1.12 5.97
N PHE A 42 -3.91 1.79 6.29
CA PHE A 42 -4.48 2.83 5.44
C PHE A 42 -3.63 4.09 5.47
N GLY A 43 -3.26 4.59 4.29
CA GLY A 43 -2.60 5.87 4.11
C GLY A 43 -3.25 6.70 3.02
N GLU A 44 -3.26 8.02 3.21
CA GLU A 44 -3.85 8.98 2.28
C GLU A 44 -3.02 10.26 2.20
N SER A 45 -2.85 10.77 0.97
CA SER A 45 -2.38 12.12 0.71
C SER A 45 -3.40 12.86 -0.14
N SER A 46 -4.09 13.80 0.50
CA SER A 46 -5.04 14.71 -0.14
C SER A 46 -4.44 16.07 -0.53
N ALA A 47 -3.14 16.27 -0.34
CA ALA A 47 -2.41 17.46 -0.75
C ALA A 47 -2.07 17.44 -2.25
N THR A 48 -1.62 18.57 -2.80
CA THR A 48 -1.08 18.63 -4.18
C THR A 48 0.10 17.68 -4.31
N HIS A 49 0.13 16.91 -5.40
CA HIS A 49 1.21 15.95 -5.63
C HIS A 49 2.21 16.47 -6.66
N VAL A 50 3.47 16.09 -6.43
CA VAL A 50 4.58 16.28 -7.36
C VAL A 50 4.92 14.91 -7.94
N SER A 51 4.89 14.81 -9.27
CA SER A 51 5.17 13.56 -9.97
C SER A 51 6.59 13.07 -9.65
N LEU A 52 6.72 11.77 -9.37
CA LEU A 52 7.94 11.08 -8.97
C LEU A 52 8.57 11.59 -7.66
N ALA A 53 7.82 12.32 -6.83
CA ALA A 53 8.31 12.80 -5.53
C ALA A 53 7.32 12.57 -4.38
N THR A 54 6.02 12.75 -4.62
CA THR A 54 5.02 12.50 -3.58
C THR A 54 4.78 11.00 -3.39
N ALA A 55 4.95 10.51 -2.17
CA ALA A 55 4.74 9.11 -1.82
C ALA A 55 3.86 8.94 -0.58
N ILE A 56 3.20 7.79 -0.49
CA ILE A 56 2.66 7.26 0.76
C ILE A 56 3.51 6.08 1.19
N TRP A 57 3.80 6.03 2.48
CA TRP A 57 4.47 4.92 3.16
C TRP A 57 3.47 4.27 4.11
N LEU A 58 3.32 2.96 3.99
CA LEU A 58 2.42 2.15 4.81
C LEU A 58 3.25 1.18 5.62
N GLN A 59 2.92 0.99 6.89
CA GLN A 59 3.57 -0.03 7.72
C GLN A 59 2.59 -0.50 8.80
N THR A 60 2.44 -1.82 8.93
CA THR A 60 1.58 -2.41 9.97
C THR A 60 2.05 -3.82 10.32
N MET A 61 1.58 -4.32 11.46
CA MET A 61 1.74 -5.70 11.88
C MET A 61 0.39 -6.41 11.87
N VAL A 62 0.39 -7.69 11.48
CA VAL A 62 -0.82 -8.50 11.42
C VAL A 62 -0.49 -9.96 11.79
N PRO A 63 -1.31 -10.62 12.63
CA PRO A 63 -1.25 -12.06 12.79
C PRO A 63 -1.83 -12.75 11.55
N LEU A 64 -1.11 -13.72 11.00
CA LEU A 64 -1.54 -14.51 9.83
C LEU A 64 -1.55 -15.99 10.17
N THR A 65 -2.48 -16.71 9.56
CA THR A 65 -2.48 -18.17 9.46
C THR A 65 -1.78 -18.58 8.16
N ALA A 66 -1.16 -19.76 8.15
CA ALA A 66 -0.56 -20.32 6.95
C ALA A 66 -1.57 -20.34 5.79
N GLY A 67 -1.17 -19.80 4.63
CA GLY A 67 -2.03 -19.65 3.46
C GLY A 67 -2.67 -18.27 3.29
N ASP A 68 -2.73 -17.44 4.34
CA ASP A 68 -3.25 -16.08 4.21
C ASP A 68 -2.39 -15.24 3.25
N THR A 69 -3.02 -14.39 2.45
CA THR A 69 -2.35 -13.46 1.55
C THR A 69 -2.47 -12.03 2.04
N VAL A 70 -1.43 -11.26 1.76
CA VAL A 70 -1.41 -9.82 1.99
C VAL A 70 -1.10 -9.15 0.66
N GLU A 71 -1.98 -8.25 0.25
CA GLU A 71 -1.86 -7.52 -1.01
C GLU A 71 -1.84 -6.01 -0.77
N LEU A 72 -1.06 -5.30 -1.59
CA LEU A 72 -1.06 -3.84 -1.65
C LEU A 72 -2.13 -3.36 -2.63
N GLN A 73 -3.05 -2.53 -2.15
CA GLN A 73 -4.04 -1.85 -2.98
C GLN A 73 -3.79 -0.34 -2.94
N GLY A 74 -3.42 0.23 -4.08
CA GLY A 74 -3.37 1.68 -4.29
C GLY A 74 -4.54 2.12 -5.17
N TYR A 75 -5.13 3.28 -4.87
CA TYR A 75 -6.14 3.89 -5.72
C TYR A 75 -6.12 5.41 -5.64
N PHE A 76 -6.69 6.04 -6.66
CA PHE A 76 -6.84 7.49 -6.74
C PHE A 76 -8.30 7.91 -6.57
N ARG A 77 -8.48 9.15 -6.12
CA ARG A 77 -9.76 9.85 -6.05
C ARG A 77 -9.62 11.19 -6.76
N VAL A 78 -10.76 11.81 -7.12
CA VAL A 78 -10.87 13.11 -7.83
C VAL A 78 -10.39 13.07 -9.26
N ALA A 79 -9.19 12.56 -9.53
CA ALA A 79 -8.64 12.34 -10.85
C ALA A 79 -7.72 11.11 -10.83
N ASP A 80 -7.49 10.52 -11.99
CA ASP A 80 -6.61 9.36 -12.13
C ASP A 80 -5.12 9.75 -12.06
N GLY A 81 -4.31 8.78 -11.69
CA GLY A 81 -2.86 8.85 -11.68
C GLY A 81 -2.25 7.47 -11.85
N TYR A 82 -0.93 7.41 -11.88
CA TYR A 82 -0.19 6.15 -11.87
C TYR A 82 0.60 6.01 -10.57
N PHE A 83 0.80 4.77 -10.15
CA PHE A 83 1.87 4.44 -9.23
C PHE A 83 3.10 4.05 -10.04
N ALA A 84 4.24 4.69 -9.79
CA ALA A 84 5.47 4.38 -10.51
C ALA A 84 5.90 2.94 -10.18
N ALA A 85 5.93 2.06 -11.18
CA ALA A 85 6.20 0.63 -10.99
C ALA A 85 7.55 0.39 -10.30
N ASP A 86 8.57 1.10 -10.76
CA ASP A 86 9.96 0.96 -10.32
C ASP A 86 10.22 1.50 -8.90
N HIS A 87 9.24 2.22 -8.32
CA HIS A 87 9.32 2.82 -6.98
C HIS A 87 8.17 2.38 -6.06
N THR A 88 7.31 1.49 -6.55
CA THR A 88 6.27 0.86 -5.76
C THR A 88 6.83 -0.43 -5.20
N SER A 89 6.75 -0.59 -3.88
CA SER A 89 7.25 -1.79 -3.21
C SER A 89 6.26 -2.31 -2.19
N LEU A 90 6.29 -3.63 -1.99
CA LEU A 90 5.65 -4.33 -0.89
C LEU A 90 6.67 -5.32 -0.35
N TRP A 91 6.89 -5.28 0.95
CA TRP A 91 7.78 -6.20 1.65
C TRP A 91 7.13 -6.66 2.95
N GLY A 92 7.58 -7.80 3.45
CA GLY A 92 7.17 -8.28 4.75
C GLY A 92 8.06 -9.41 5.25
N TYR A 93 8.06 -9.60 6.56
CA TYR A 93 8.77 -10.70 7.20
C TYR A 93 8.08 -11.11 8.51
N LYS A 94 8.28 -12.37 8.90
CA LYS A 94 7.78 -12.91 10.16
C LYS A 94 8.60 -12.34 11.32
N VAL A 95 7.93 -11.78 12.33
CA VAL A 95 8.57 -11.23 13.53
C VAL A 95 8.58 -12.26 14.67
N GLY A 96 7.58 -13.14 14.73
CA GLY A 96 7.48 -14.26 15.68
C GLY A 96 6.66 -15.39 15.11
#